data_AF-A0A2K1FQP1-F1
#
_entry.id   AF-A0A2K1FQP1-F1
#
_cell.length_a   1.000
_cell.length_b   1.000
_cell.length_c   1.000
_cell.angle_alpha   90.00
_cell.angle_beta   90.00
_cell.angle_gamma   90.00
#
_symmetry.space_group_name_H-M   'P 1'
#
loop_
_entity.id
_entity.type
_entity.pdbx_description
1 polymer ?
#
loop_
_entity_poly.entity_id
_entity_poly.type
_entity_poly.pdbx_seq_one_letter_code
_entity_poly.pdbx_strand_id
1 'polypeptide(L)' 'IKTGSLSRSDRLAKYNQLIRIEEMLGTAARFAGRGILKA' A
#
# COMPACT_ATOMS: atom_id res chain seq x y z
N ILE A 1 -0.73 1.38 5.44
CA ILE A 1 -0.36 0.40 6.49
C ILE A 1 1.02 0.72 7.03
N LYS A 2 1.27 0.56 8.35
CA LYS A 2 2.63 0.67 8.88
C LYS A 2 3.29 -0.71 8.80
N THR A 3 4.24 -0.88 7.89
CA THR A 3 4.93 -2.17 7.68
C THR A 3 6.46 -2.07 7.73
N GLY A 4 7.00 -0.93 8.18
CA GLY A 4 8.44 -0.70 8.38
C GLY A 4 9.15 -0.04 7.19
N SER A 5 10.49 0.04 7.25
CA SER A 5 11.33 0.63 6.20
C SER A 5 11.37 -0.20 4.91
N LEU A 6 11.72 0.44 3.79
CA LEU A 6 11.87 -0.17 2.46
C LEU A 6 13.18 -0.96 2.26
N SER A 7 13.91 -1.29 3.33
CA SER A 7 15.24 -1.90 3.23
C SER A 7 15.26 -3.41 3.43
N ARG A 8 14.19 -4.02 3.97
CA ARG A 8 14.15 -5.47 4.20
C ARG A 8 13.11 -6.16 3.31
N SER A 9 13.46 -7.33 2.79
CA SER A 9 12.65 -8.11 1.85
C SER A 9 11.28 -8.51 2.40
N ASP A 10 11.17 -8.83 3.69
CA ASP A 10 9.90 -9.16 4.36
C ASP A 10 8.89 -8.00 4.29
N ARG A 11 9.40 -6.76 4.38
CA ARG A 11 8.61 -5.53 4.33
C ARG A 11 8.29 -5.15 2.90
N LEU A 12 9.27 -5.27 2.00
CA LEU A 12 9.08 -5.06 0.56
C LEU A 12 7.99 -5.97 0.00
N ALA A 13 7.91 -7.22 0.45
CA ALA A 13 6.86 -8.14 0.02
C ALA A 13 5.45 -7.60 0.31
N LYS A 14 5.24 -6.89 1.42
CA LYS A 14 3.95 -6.25 1.74
C LYS A 14 3.65 -5.08 0.81
N TYR A 15 4.64 -4.25 0.49
CA TYR A 15 4.49 -3.16 -0.49
C TYR A 15 4.19 -3.69 -1.89
N ASN A 16 4.95 -4.68 -2.35
CA ASN A 16 4.75 -5.32 -3.65
C ASN A 16 3.36 -5.95 -3.75
N GLN A 17 2.84 -6.51 -2.66
CA GLN A 17 1.50 -7.05 -2.65
C GLN A 17 0.43 -5.94 -2.79
N LEU A 18 0.62 -4.77 -2.19
CA LEU A 18 -0.28 -3.64 -2.40
C LEU A 18 -0.26 -3.15 -3.86
N ILE A 19 0.91 -3.09 -4.48
CA ILE A 19 1.04 -2.72 -5.90
C ILE A 19 0.26 -3.70 -6.79
N ARG A 20 0.43 -5.01 -6.60
CA ARG A 20 -0.34 -6.02 -7.34
C ARG A 20 -1.84 -5.88 -7.13
N ILE A 21 -2.28 -5.59 -5.91
CA ILE A 21 -3.71 -5.36 -5.61
C ILE A 21 -4.22 -4.11 -6.32
N GLU A 22 -3.46 -3.02 -6.33
CA GLU A 22 -3.80 -1.80 -7.05
C GLU A 22 -3.92 -2.05 -8.57
N GLU A 23 -2.95 -2.75 -9.15
CA GLU A 23 -2.97 -3.16 -10.56
C GLU A 23 -4.20 -4.03 -10.89
N MET A 24 -4.51 -5.02 -10.04
CA MET A 24 -5.67 -5.89 -10.21
C MET A 24 -7.01 -5.15 -10.13
N LEU A 25 -7.11 -4.14 -9.27
CA LEU A 25 -8.33 -3.35 -9.09
C LEU A 25 -8.52 -2.29 -10.18
N GLY A 26 -7.45 -1.87 -10.86
CA GLY A 26 -7.49 -0.89 -11.94
C GLY A 26 -8.22 0.39 -11.50
N THR A 27 -9.25 0.79 -12.24
CA THR A 27 -10.02 2.00 -11.95
C THR A 27 -10.83 1.95 -10.66
N ALA A 28 -11.05 0.77 -10.08
CA ALA A 28 -11.71 0.61 -8.79
C ALA A 28 -10.76 0.89 -7.61
N ALA A 29 -9.45 0.91 -7.82
CA ALA A 29 -8.47 1.19 -6.77
C ALA A 29 -8.56 2.65 -6.32
N ARG A 30 -8.57 2.88 -5.00
CA ARG A 30 -8.57 4.24 -4.43
C ARG A 30 -7.56 4.37 -3.30
N PHE A 31 -6.55 5.20 -3.52
CA PHE A 31 -5.62 5.59 -2.46
C PHE A 31 -6.29 6.57 -1.49
N ALA A 32 -6.24 6.27 -0.19
CA ALA A 32 -6.93 7.05 0.83
C ALA A 32 -6.31 8.44 1.10
N GLY A 33 -5.04 8.65 0.71
CA GLY A 33 -4.35 9.92 0.89
C GLY A 33 -4.38 10.45 2.32
N ARG A 34 -4.54 11.77 2.49
CA ARG A 34 -4.68 12.39 3.82
C ARG A 34 -6.03 12.13 4.48
N GLY A 35 -7.06 11.74 3.73
CA GLY A 35 -8.40 11.47 4.26
C GLY A 35 -8.46 10.29 5.24
N ILE A 36 -7.40 9.47 5.31
CA ILE A 36 -7.29 8.38 6.29
C ILE A 36 -6.90 8.86 7.70
N LEU A 37 -6.35 10.06 7.82
CA LEU A 37 -5.91 10.61 9.10
C LEU A 37 -7.13 11.13 9.86
N LYS A 38 -7.32 10.65 11.09
CA LYS A 38 -8.32 11.22 12.01
C LYS A 38 -7.71 12.46 12.67
N ALA A 39 -8.54 13.47 12.91
CA ALA A 39 -8.21 14.64 13.73
C ALA A 39 -8.01 14.23 15.19
#